data_AF-A0A2V7XND0-F1
#
_entry.id   AF-A0A2V7XND0-F1
#
_cell.length_a   1.000
_cell.length_b   1.000
_cell.length_c   1.000
_cell.angle_alpha   90.00
_cell.angle_beta   90.00
_cell.angle_gamma   90.00
#
_symmetry.space_group_name_H-M   'P 1'
#
loop_
_entity.id
_entity.type
_entity.pdbx_description
1 polymer ?
#
loop_
_entity_poly.entity_id
_entity_poly.type
_entity_poly.pdbx_seq_one_letter_code
_entity_poly.pdbx_strand_id
1 'polypeptide(L)'
;MRIDASGGPAQTLGTVTGGRGGSWSPNGTIIFAPTPSSNILKVSDSGGIATAATEVDFAAGETSHRYPSFLPDGRHFLYTVQKRVSRRDEGSAICVGSIDDKKFKKNLLLAESNAVYSSGYLLYWRDGSLVSQQFDPKSLTVGRDIHCFRRRTTAL
;
A
#
# COMPACT_ATOMS: atom_id res chain seq x y z
N MET A 1 6.96 -16.78 0.24
CA MET A 1 6.81 -18.00 -0.57
C MET A 1 5.59 -17.85 -1.46
N ARG A 2 5.51 -18.61 -2.56
CA ARG A 2 4.36 -18.72 -3.46
C ARG A 2 3.97 -20.19 -3.61
N ILE A 3 2.68 -20.46 -3.77
CA ILE A 3 2.14 -21.77 -4.10
C ILE A 3 1.20 -21.58 -5.29
N ASP A 4 1.24 -22.50 -6.26
CA ASP A 4 0.32 -22.47 -7.41
C ASP A 4 -1.11 -22.76 -6.97
N ALA A 5 -2.10 -22.15 -7.64
CA ALA A 5 -3.51 -22.30 -7.27
C ALA A 5 -4.02 -23.75 -7.41
N SER A 6 -3.42 -24.51 -8.34
CA SER A 6 -3.64 -25.95 -8.50
C SER A 6 -2.97 -26.81 -7.43
N GLY A 7 -2.27 -26.20 -6.48
CA GLY A 7 -1.34 -26.87 -5.58
C GLY A 7 0.06 -27.03 -6.20
N GLY A 8 1.03 -27.37 -5.37
CA GLY A 8 2.43 -27.56 -5.76
C GLY A 8 3.41 -27.25 -4.64
N PRO A 9 4.71 -27.54 -4.82
CA PRO A 9 5.73 -27.18 -3.85
C PRO A 9 5.80 -25.66 -3.70
N ALA A 10 5.98 -25.19 -2.46
CA ALA A 10 6.15 -23.78 -2.19
C ALA A 10 7.49 -23.27 -2.77
N GLN A 11 7.44 -22.19 -3.55
CA GLN A 11 8.62 -21.52 -4.08
C GLN A 11 9.01 -20.35 -3.17
N THR A 12 10.27 -20.29 -2.76
CA THR A 12 10.81 -19.14 -2.04
C THR A 12 11.13 -18.01 -3.01
N LEU A 13 10.56 -16.82 -2.78
CA LEU A 13 10.73 -15.63 -3.62
C LEU A 13 11.60 -14.54 -2.97
N GLY A 14 11.96 -14.72 -1.69
CA GLY A 14 12.76 -13.75 -0.95
C GLY A 14 12.64 -13.94 0.56
N THR A 15 13.57 -13.31 1.28
CA THR A 15 13.60 -13.28 2.75
C THR A 15 12.83 -12.06 3.25
N VAL A 16 11.95 -12.28 4.23
CA VAL A 16 11.15 -11.25 4.87
C VAL A 16 11.31 -11.40 6.38
N THR A 17 11.73 -10.32 7.05
CA THR A 17 11.97 -10.32 8.50
C THR A 17 11.08 -9.25 9.12
N GLY A 18 9.87 -9.64 9.50
CA GLY A 18 8.86 -8.70 10.05
C GLY A 18 8.14 -7.91 8.96
N GLY A 19 7.67 -8.58 7.92
CA GLY A 19 7.03 -7.94 6.77
C GLY A 19 5.86 -7.01 7.14
N ARG A 20 5.60 -6.06 6.25
CA ARG A 20 4.51 -5.07 6.40
C ARG A 20 3.60 -5.09 5.18
N GLY A 21 3.08 -6.28 4.87
CA GLY A 21 2.15 -6.51 3.76
C GLY A 21 2.84 -6.76 2.43
N GLY A 22 2.03 -7.25 1.48
CA GLY A 22 2.39 -7.51 0.10
C GLY A 22 1.15 -7.63 -0.78
N SER A 23 1.32 -7.45 -2.07
CA SER A 23 0.25 -7.54 -3.07
C SER A 23 0.80 -8.18 -4.34
N TRP A 24 -0.05 -8.90 -5.04
CA TRP A 24 0.26 -9.54 -6.32
C TRP A 24 -0.53 -8.85 -7.43
N SER A 25 0.12 -8.46 -8.52
CA SER A 25 -0.55 -7.90 -9.69
C SER A 25 -1.09 -9.01 -10.60
N PRO A 26 -2.10 -8.72 -11.42
CA PRO A 26 -2.55 -9.63 -12.47
C PRO A 26 -1.46 -9.99 -13.50
N ASN A 27 -0.41 -9.17 -13.58
CA ASN A 27 0.67 -9.29 -14.56
C ASN A 27 1.89 -10.07 -14.01
N GLY A 28 1.72 -10.77 -12.89
CA GLY A 28 2.77 -11.62 -12.32
C GLY A 28 3.88 -10.88 -11.57
N THR A 29 3.64 -9.66 -11.10
CA THR A 29 4.57 -8.95 -10.21
C THR A 29 4.07 -9.00 -8.78
N ILE A 30 4.95 -9.34 -7.85
CA ILE A 30 4.68 -9.29 -6.41
C ILE A 30 5.42 -8.08 -5.83
N ILE A 31 4.70 -7.24 -5.09
CA ILE A 31 5.27 -6.15 -4.29
C ILE A 31 5.12 -6.44 -2.81
N PHE A 32 6.12 -6.11 -2.01
CA PHE A 32 6.12 -6.40 -0.57
C PHE A 32 7.06 -5.49 0.22
N ALA A 33 6.76 -5.28 1.50
CA ALA A 33 7.64 -4.61 2.45
C ALA A 33 8.42 -5.66 3.26
N PRO A 34 9.74 -5.87 3.01
CA PRO A 34 10.49 -6.99 3.60
C PRO A 34 10.79 -6.84 5.10
N THR A 35 10.88 -5.60 5.60
CA THR A 35 11.19 -5.32 7.00
C THR A 35 10.38 -4.12 7.52
N PRO A 36 10.31 -3.89 8.85
CA PRO A 36 9.62 -2.73 9.41
C PRO A 36 10.21 -1.37 9.00
N SER A 37 11.47 -1.33 8.54
CA SER A 37 12.22 -0.12 8.19
C SER A 37 12.74 -0.18 6.75
N SER A 38 11.86 -0.48 5.79
CA SER A 38 12.22 -0.68 4.39
C SER A 38 11.36 0.11 3.42
N ASN A 39 11.84 0.25 2.20
CA ASN A 39 11.05 0.56 1.03
C ASN A 39 10.21 -0.67 0.58
N ILE A 40 9.29 -0.45 -0.36
CA ILE A 40 8.61 -1.55 -1.06
C ILE A 40 9.58 -2.15 -2.09
N LEU A 41 9.71 -3.47 -2.07
CA LEU A 41 10.39 -4.26 -3.10
C LEU A 41 9.37 -4.86 -4.07
N LYS A 42 9.83 -5.15 -5.30
CA LYS A 42 9.13 -5.92 -6.32
C LYS A 42 9.96 -7.13 -6.76
N VAL A 43 9.29 -8.22 -7.12
CA VAL A 43 9.87 -9.42 -7.72
C VAL A 43 8.87 -10.04 -8.70
N SER A 44 9.36 -10.74 -9.71
CA SER A 44 8.49 -11.57 -10.56
C SER A 44 7.93 -12.73 -9.74
N ASP A 45 6.70 -13.12 -10.00
CA ASP A 45 6.09 -14.27 -9.34
C ASP A 45 6.74 -15.60 -9.72
N SER A 46 7.45 -15.64 -10.84
CA SER A 46 8.32 -16.74 -11.27
C SER A 46 9.66 -16.78 -10.53
N GLY A 47 9.95 -15.78 -9.69
CA GLY A 47 11.20 -15.65 -8.93
C GLY A 47 12.16 -14.61 -9.50
N GLY A 48 13.42 -14.70 -9.09
CA GLY A 48 14.48 -13.75 -9.45
C GLY A 48 14.85 -12.81 -8.31
N ILE A 49 15.68 -11.81 -8.63
CA ILE A 49 16.21 -10.85 -7.65
C ILE A 49 15.15 -9.77 -7.40
N ALA A 50 14.77 -9.60 -6.13
CA ALA A 50 13.89 -8.51 -5.73
C ALA A 50 14.60 -7.15 -5.89
N THR A 51 13.89 -6.17 -6.46
CA THR A 51 14.39 -4.81 -6.68
C THR A 51 13.47 -3.78 -6.03
N ALA A 52 13.94 -2.55 -5.83
CA ALA A 52 13.13 -1.49 -5.24
C ALA A 52 11.97 -1.09 -6.17
N ALA A 53 10.74 -1.03 -5.62
CA ALA A 53 9.57 -0.42 -6.26
C ALA A 53 9.28 0.99 -5.71
N THR A 54 9.91 1.37 -4.60
CA THR A 54 9.88 2.74 -4.05
C THR A 54 11.25 3.08 -3.45
N GLU A 55 11.48 4.36 -3.18
CA GLU A 55 12.61 4.88 -2.40
C GLU A 55 12.10 5.64 -1.18
N VAL A 56 12.58 5.30 0.02
CA VAL A 56 12.22 6.02 1.25
C VAL A 56 12.97 7.35 1.28
N ASP A 57 12.24 8.45 1.43
CA ASP A 57 12.84 9.78 1.56
C ASP A 57 13.14 10.13 3.02
N PHE A 58 14.32 9.72 3.48
CA PHE A 58 14.78 10.01 4.83
C PHE A 58 14.97 11.52 5.08
N ALA A 59 15.28 12.30 4.04
CA ALA A 59 15.43 13.75 4.17
C ALA A 59 14.06 14.43 4.43
N ALA A 60 12.98 13.87 3.88
CA ALA A 60 11.60 14.26 4.18
C ALA A 60 11.03 13.63 5.47
N GLY A 61 11.86 12.96 6.28
CA GLY A 61 11.48 12.37 7.56
C GLY A 61 10.76 11.01 7.46
N GLU A 62 10.83 10.36 6.30
CA GLU A 62 10.25 9.04 6.09
C GLU A 62 11.10 7.95 6.75
N THR A 63 10.45 6.88 7.18
CA THR A 63 11.09 5.80 7.94
C THR A 63 10.88 4.44 7.30
N SER A 64 9.73 4.24 6.64
CA SER A 64 9.41 3.02 5.91
C SER A 64 8.19 3.21 5.02
N HIS A 65 8.07 2.34 4.02
CA HIS A 65 6.89 2.19 3.19
C HIS A 65 6.23 0.83 3.50
N ARG A 66 4.91 0.82 3.62
CA ARG A 66 4.16 -0.32 4.15
C ARG A 66 2.84 -0.54 3.42
N TYR A 67 2.30 -1.75 3.59
CA TYR A 67 0.97 -2.18 3.19
C TYR A 67 0.65 -1.86 1.73
N PRO A 68 1.48 -2.33 0.77
CA PRO A 68 1.23 -2.07 -0.63
C PRO A 68 -0.04 -2.80 -1.11
N SER A 69 -0.80 -2.20 -2.02
CA SER A 69 -2.00 -2.78 -2.63
C SER A 69 -2.12 -2.33 -4.08
N PHE A 70 -2.13 -3.27 -5.02
CA PHE A 70 -2.22 -2.95 -6.45
C PHE A 70 -3.54 -2.28 -6.82
N LEU A 71 -3.46 -1.33 -7.74
CA LEU A 71 -4.60 -0.78 -8.45
C LEU A 71 -4.97 -1.67 -9.64
N PRO A 72 -6.16 -1.51 -10.24
CA PRO A 72 -6.66 -2.39 -11.30
C PRO A 72 -5.79 -2.49 -12.56
N ASP A 73 -4.93 -1.51 -12.81
CA ASP A 73 -4.04 -1.51 -13.98
C ASP A 73 -2.82 -2.44 -13.82
N GLY A 74 -2.60 -2.99 -12.62
CA GLY A 74 -1.51 -3.90 -12.31
C GLY A 74 -0.12 -3.26 -12.32
N ARG A 75 -0.01 -1.94 -12.49
CA ARG A 75 1.25 -1.18 -12.52
C ARG A 75 1.37 -0.20 -11.37
N HIS A 76 0.28 0.49 -11.06
CA HIS A 76 0.23 1.40 -9.92
C HIS A 76 -0.23 0.67 -8.67
N PHE A 77 0.20 1.16 -7.52
CA PHE A 77 -0.20 0.61 -6.23
C PHE A 77 -0.31 1.70 -5.18
N LEU A 78 -1.23 1.50 -4.25
CA LEU A 78 -1.30 2.27 -3.00
C LEU A 78 -0.23 1.77 -2.05
N TYR A 79 0.34 2.65 -1.25
CA TYR A 79 1.18 2.28 -0.11
C TYR A 79 1.13 3.36 0.98
N THR A 80 1.46 2.96 2.19
CA THR A 80 1.53 3.84 3.35
C THR A 80 2.96 4.29 3.58
N VAL A 81 3.21 5.60 3.60
CA VAL A 81 4.45 6.20 4.06
C VAL A 81 4.38 6.39 5.57
N GLN A 82 5.35 5.82 6.28
CA GLN A 82 5.55 6.07 7.71
C GLN A 82 6.54 7.21 7.89
N LYS A 83 6.18 8.20 8.70
CA LYS A 83 7.06 9.31 9.09
C LYS A 83 7.37 9.25 10.57
N ARG A 84 8.54 9.79 10.94
CA ARG A 84 8.91 9.99 12.34
C ARG A 84 8.19 11.24 12.83
N VAL A 85 7.04 11.08 13.49
CA VAL A 85 6.18 12.20 13.88
C VAL A 85 6.32 12.58 15.36
N SER A 86 6.30 13.88 15.63
CA SER A 86 6.10 14.47 16.97
C SER A 86 4.67 14.97 17.18
N ARG A 87 3.88 15.13 16.11
CA ARG A 87 2.47 15.59 16.13
C ARG A 87 1.59 14.69 15.25
N ARG A 88 0.31 14.53 15.63
CA ARG A 88 -0.66 13.64 14.98
C ARG A 88 -0.97 14.03 13.52
N ASP A 89 -0.88 15.32 13.20
CA ASP A 89 -1.32 15.89 11.92
C ASP A 89 -0.25 15.84 10.81
N GLU A 90 0.98 15.42 11.15
CA GLU A 90 2.09 15.18 10.22
C GLU A 90 2.28 13.67 9.94
N GLY A 91 1.24 12.88 10.27
CA GLY A 91 1.28 11.43 10.37
C GLY A 91 1.52 10.68 9.06
N SER A 92 1.20 9.39 9.09
CA SER A 92 1.37 8.53 7.91
C SER A 92 0.50 9.00 6.75
N ALA A 93 1.00 8.80 5.53
CA ALA A 93 0.31 9.22 4.30
C ALA A 93 0.03 8.01 3.41
N ILE A 94 -1.09 8.05 2.71
CA ILE A 94 -1.37 7.16 1.58
C ILE A 94 -0.84 7.82 0.31
N CYS A 95 -0.02 7.07 -0.41
CA CYS A 95 0.57 7.48 -1.67
C CYS A 95 0.28 6.46 -2.76
N VAL A 96 0.40 6.88 -4.02
CA VAL A 96 0.48 5.98 -5.19
C VAL A 96 1.93 5.88 -5.64
N GLY A 97 2.40 4.65 -5.84
CA GLY A 97 3.66 4.31 -6.48
C GLY A 97 3.43 3.60 -7.82
N SER A 98 4.50 3.43 -8.60
CA SER A 98 4.50 2.68 -9.85
C SER A 98 5.62 1.64 -9.83
N ILE A 99 5.34 0.44 -10.34
CA ILE A 99 6.38 -0.58 -10.50
C ILE A 99 7.38 -0.20 -11.60
N ASP A 100 7.05 0.72 -12.50
CA ASP A 100 7.91 1.10 -13.62
C ASP A 100 8.94 2.17 -13.22
N ASP A 101 8.65 2.98 -12.20
CA ASP A 101 9.54 4.02 -11.68
C ASP A 101 9.46 4.10 -10.15
N LYS A 102 10.56 3.70 -9.49
CA LYS A 102 10.69 3.74 -8.02
C LYS A 102 10.66 5.15 -7.43
N LYS A 103 10.85 6.19 -8.25
CA LYS A 103 10.75 7.60 -7.84
C LYS A 103 9.35 8.16 -8.04
N PHE A 104 8.49 7.49 -8.80
CA PHE A 104 7.11 7.91 -8.97
C PHE A 104 6.38 7.84 -7.63
N LYS A 105 5.88 9.00 -7.20
CA LYS A 105 5.15 9.15 -5.95
C LYS A 105 4.09 10.22 -6.09
N LYS A 106 2.84 9.84 -5.86
CA LYS A 106 1.72 10.78 -5.77
C LYS A 106 1.12 10.71 -4.38
N ASN A 107 1.23 11.80 -3.61
CA ASN A 107 0.58 11.90 -2.30
C ASN A 107 -0.93 12.03 -2.50
N LEU A 108 -1.72 11.21 -1.82
CA LEU A 108 -3.19 11.28 -1.89
C LEU A 108 -3.76 11.99 -0.66
N LEU A 109 -3.51 11.44 0.53
CA LEU A 109 -4.11 11.91 1.77
C LEU A 109 -3.33 11.41 2.99
N LEU A 110 -3.57 12.06 4.13
CA LEU A 110 -3.14 11.58 5.44
C LEU A 110 -4.12 10.52 5.96
N ALA A 111 -3.61 9.41 6.48
CA ALA A 111 -4.39 8.34 7.07
C ALA A 111 -3.66 7.65 8.23
N GLU A 112 -4.43 7.08 9.15
CA GLU A 112 -3.90 6.37 10.31
C GLU A 112 -3.66 4.87 10.03
N SER A 113 -4.16 4.37 8.90
CA SER A 113 -4.05 2.97 8.49
C SER A 113 -3.55 2.81 7.06
N ASN A 114 -3.43 1.57 6.61
CA ASN A 114 -3.37 1.23 5.19
C ASN A 114 -4.67 1.62 4.45
N ALA A 115 -4.57 1.71 3.12
CA ALA A 115 -5.70 1.90 2.23
C ALA A 115 -5.77 0.76 1.21
N VAL A 116 -6.99 0.38 0.84
CA VAL A 116 -7.25 -0.57 -0.24
C VAL A 116 -8.23 0.03 -1.24
N TYR A 117 -8.07 -0.29 -2.52
CA TYR A 117 -9.00 0.10 -3.56
C TYR A 117 -10.10 -0.96 -3.73
N SER A 118 -11.35 -0.51 -3.87
CA SER A 118 -12.47 -1.34 -4.28
C SER A 118 -13.47 -0.52 -5.08
N SER A 119 -13.83 -0.97 -6.28
CA SER A 119 -14.96 -0.48 -7.07
C SER A 119 -15.10 1.05 -7.17
N GLY A 120 -14.00 1.76 -7.42
CA GLY A 120 -14.00 3.24 -7.56
C GLY A 120 -13.84 4.00 -6.25
N TYR A 121 -13.50 3.33 -5.15
CA TYR A 121 -13.32 3.93 -3.84
C TYR A 121 -12.03 3.43 -3.17
N LEU A 122 -11.41 4.30 -2.36
CA LEU A 122 -10.43 3.91 -1.35
C LEU A 122 -11.14 3.66 -0.04
N LEU A 123 -10.81 2.55 0.61
CA LEU A 123 -11.20 2.23 1.97
C LEU A 123 -10.00 2.39 2.89
N TYR A 124 -10.13 3.23 3.93
CA TYR A 124 -9.06 3.48 4.90
C TYR A 124 -9.64 3.94 6.25
N TRP A 125 -8.87 3.85 7.33
CA TRP A 125 -9.25 4.33 8.65
C TRP A 125 -8.74 5.74 8.90
N ARG A 126 -9.62 6.60 9.40
CA ARG A 126 -9.28 7.96 9.81
C ARG A 126 -10.25 8.46 10.87
N ASP A 127 -9.71 9.14 11.89
CA ASP A 127 -10.50 9.81 12.94
C ASP A 127 -11.53 8.86 13.59
N GLY A 128 -11.09 7.64 13.89
CA GLY A 128 -11.90 6.63 14.57
C GLY A 128 -13.02 6.02 13.72
N SER A 129 -13.01 6.20 12.40
CA SER A 129 -14.03 5.68 11.49
C SER A 129 -13.38 4.99 10.28
N LEU A 130 -14.07 3.97 9.74
CA LEU A 130 -13.77 3.48 8.39
C LEU A 130 -14.33 4.48 7.39
N VAL A 131 -13.50 4.90 6.44
CA VAL A 131 -13.85 5.88 5.41
C VAL A 131 -13.82 5.20 4.06
N SER A 132 -14.85 5.44 3.24
CA SER A 132 -14.79 5.23 1.79
C SER A 132 -14.75 6.57 1.09
N GLN A 133 -13.71 6.82 0.31
CA GLN A 133 -13.58 8.02 -0.51
C GLN A 133 -13.49 7.65 -1.97
N GLN A 134 -14.23 8.34 -2.84
CA GLN A 134 -14.16 8.10 -4.28
C GLN A 134 -12.72 8.24 -4.78
N PHE A 135 -12.32 7.38 -5.70
CA PHE A 135 -11.00 7.40 -6.31
C PHE A 135 -11.05 6.90 -7.75
N ASP A 136 -10.46 7.70 -8.64
CA ASP A 136 -10.29 7.32 -10.03
C ASP A 136 -8.90 6.71 -10.24
N PRO A 137 -8.79 5.40 -10.53
CA PRO A 137 -7.51 4.74 -10.76
C PRO A 137 -6.84 5.12 -12.07
N LYS A 138 -7.52 5.81 -13.00
CA LYS A 138 -6.91 6.28 -14.25
C LYS A 138 -6.17 7.59 -14.07
N SER A 139 -6.81 8.55 -13.40
CA SER A 139 -6.19 9.86 -13.07
C SER A 139 -5.41 9.84 -11.75
N LEU A 140 -5.54 8.77 -10.96
CA LEU A 140 -4.93 8.59 -9.64
C LEU A 140 -5.34 9.70 -8.66
N THR A 141 -6.60 10.11 -8.67
CA THR A 141 -7.10 11.21 -7.83
C THR A 141 -8.23 10.77 -6.93
N VAL A 142 -8.28 11.33 -5.73
CA VAL A 142 -9.42 11.19 -4.83
C VAL A 142 -10.51 12.20 -5.17
N GLY A 143 -11.76 11.76 -5.10
CA GLY A 143 -12.96 12.58 -5.27
C GLY A 143 -13.42 13.22 -3.96
N ARG A 144 -14.45 14.05 -4.07
CA ARG A 144 -15.07 14.74 -2.92
C ARG A 144 -16.12 13.90 -2.20
N ASP A 145 -16.60 12.83 -2.82
CA ASP A 145 -17.54 11.90 -2.21
C ASP A 145 -16.82 11.06 -1.14
N ILE A 146 -17.24 11.24 0.12
CA ILE A 146 -16.64 10.65 1.31
C ILE A 146 -17.77 10.14 2.20
N HIS A 147 -17.73 8.85 2.53
CA HIS A 147 -18.63 8.22 3.50
C HIS A 147 -17.84 7.73 4.70
N CYS A 148 -18.29 8.07 5.90
CA CYS A 148 -17.71 7.61 7.15
C CYS A 148 -18.64 6.58 7.81
N PHE A 149 -18.20 5.33 7.88
CA PHE A 149 -18.89 4.26 8.58
C PHE A 149 -18.53 4.31 10.06
N ARG A 150 -19.50 4.73 10.88
CA ARG A 150 -19.40 4.69 12.34
C ARG A 150 -20.28 3.57 12.88
N ARG A 151 -19.81 2.86 13.91
CA ARG A 151 -20.67 1.92 14.65
C ARG A 151 -21.82 2.74 15.26
N ARG A 152 -23.06 2.32 15.01
CA ARG A 152 -24.20 2.75 15.83
C ARG A 152 -24.08 2.00 17.14
N THR A 153 -23.69 2.68 18.21
CA THR A 153 -23.82 2.13 19.56
C THR A 153 -25.28 2.24 19.94
N THR A 154 -26.03 1.14 19.85
CA THR A 154 -27.35 1.07 20.48
C THR A 154 -27.11 0.98 21.98
N ALA A 155 -27.38 2.06 22.71
CA ALA A 155 -27.45 2.00 24.16
C ALA A 155 -28.63 1.09 24.53
N LEU A 156 -28.37 0.07 25.35
CA LEU A 156 -29.39 -0.72 26.03
C LEU A 156 -29.97 0.08 27.20
#